data_AF-A0A9P6ADL6-F1
#
_entry.id   AF-A0A9P6ADL6-F1
#
_cell.length_a   1.000
_cell.length_b   1.000
_cell.length_c   1.000
_cell.angle_alpha   90.00
_cell.angle_beta   90.00
_cell.angle_gamma   90.00
#
_symmetry.space_group_name_H-M   'P 1'
#
loop_
_entity.id
_entity.type
_entity.pdbx_description
1 polymer ?
#
loop_
_entity_poly.entity_id
_entity_poly.type
_entity_poly.pdbx_seq_one_letter_code
_entity_poly.pdbx_strand_id
1 'polypeptide(L)'
;MPPKQWGWSEKDMQETIAEYRAGKYTHAASAAVAYGIPARTLHWHLKNGDDMSQSKGHVHQQLLTPAQEKALLDWIIHLGLLAQPLDCWTIGPFVKDICGSFPGKNWLQ
;
A
#
# COMPACT_ATOMS: atom_id res chain seq x y z
N MET A 1 3.51 -17.00 -2.16
CA MET A 1 2.76 -17.27 -0.92
C MET A 1 1.52 -16.41 -0.93
N PRO A 2 0.31 -16.96 -0.82
CA PRO A 2 -0.89 -16.15 -0.69
C PRO A 2 -0.82 -15.33 0.61
N PRO A 3 -1.34 -14.09 0.63
CA PRO A 3 -1.38 -13.30 1.85
C PRO A 3 -2.18 -14.06 2.93
N LYS A 4 -1.68 -14.05 4.16
CA LYS A 4 -2.37 -14.63 5.32
C LYS A 4 -3.73 -13.93 5.47
N GLN A 5 -4.81 -14.62 5.11
CA GLN A 5 -6.16 -14.09 5.22
C GLN A 5 -6.58 -14.10 6.68
N TRP A 6 -6.77 -12.91 7.24
CA TRP A 6 -7.42 -12.74 8.53
C TRP A 6 -8.94 -12.71 8.30
N GLY A 7 -9.72 -13.22 9.26
CA GLY A 7 -11.19 -13.20 9.17
C GLY A 7 -11.83 -11.80 9.29
N TRP A 8 -11.02 -10.75 9.35
CA TRP A 8 -11.43 -9.34 9.43
C TRP A 8 -10.78 -8.56 8.30
N SER A 9 -11.52 -7.62 7.72
CA SER A 9 -11.07 -6.76 6.62
C SER A 9 -10.51 -5.43 7.12
N GLU A 10 -9.83 -4.68 6.23
CA GLU A 10 -9.37 -3.32 6.51
C GLU A 10 -10.54 -2.37 6.83
N LYS A 11 -11.69 -2.60 6.19
CA LYS A 11 -12.92 -1.85 6.45
C LYS A 11 -13.41 -2.08 7.88
N ASP A 12 -13.41 -3.34 8.35
CA ASP A 12 -13.83 -3.67 9.71
C ASP A 12 -12.92 -3.00 10.74
N MET A 13 -11.61 -2.94 10.48
CA MET A 13 -10.65 -2.23 11.34
C MET A 13 -10.95 -0.73 11.42
N GLN A 14 -11.19 -0.08 10.28
CA GLN A 14 -11.48 1.35 10.23
C GLN A 14 -12.81 1.69 10.93
N GLU A 15 -13.85 0.90 10.70
CA GLU A 15 -15.14 1.05 11.37
C GLU A 15 -15.01 0.87 12.88
N THR A 16 -14.29 -0.16 13.33
CA THR A 16 -14.04 -0.41 14.77
C THR A 16 -13.34 0.78 15.43
N ILE A 17 -12.33 1.36 14.79
CA ILE A 17 -11.60 2.53 15.31
C ILE A 17 -12.52 3.75 15.36
N ALA A 18 -13.32 3.98 14.32
CA ALA A 18 -14.27 5.09 14.26
C ALA A 18 -15.32 4.99 15.38
N GLU A 19 -15.90 3.81 15.59
CA GLU A 19 -16.90 3.57 16.64
C GLU A 19 -16.31 3.67 18.05
N TYR A 20 -15.08 3.19 18.24
CA TYR A 20 -14.35 3.36 19.50
C TYR A 20 -14.11 4.85 19.82
N ARG A 21 -13.65 5.63 18.83
CA ARG A 21 -13.45 7.08 18.99
C ARG A 21 -14.76 7.86 19.18
N ALA A 22 -15.85 7.39 18.59
CA ALA A 22 -17.18 7.95 18.81
C ALA A 22 -17.74 7.66 20.22
N GLY A 23 -17.06 6.83 21.02
CA GLY A 23 -17.45 6.51 22.39
C GLY A 23 -18.52 5.42 22.51
N LYS A 24 -18.82 4.69 21.43
CA LYS A 24 -19.80 3.58 21.44
C LYS A 24 -19.33 2.41 22.32
N TYR A 25 -18.02 2.26 22.48
CA TYR A 25 -17.40 1.26 23.35
C TYR A 25 -16.49 1.93 24.38
N THR A 26 -16.64 1.56 25.65
CA THR A 26 -15.79 2.04 26.76
C THR A 26 -14.35 1.50 26.67
N HIS A 27 -14.16 0.32 26.08
CA HIS A 27 -12.87 -0.36 26.03
C HIS A 27 -12.55 -0.82 24.61
N ALA A 28 -11.31 -0.65 24.17
CA ALA A 28 -10.88 -1.13 22.85
C ALA A 28 -11.06 -2.66 22.73
N ALA A 29 -10.86 -3.41 23.81
CA ALA A 29 -11.06 -4.86 23.83
C ALA A 29 -12.51 -5.27 23.52
N SER A 30 -13.52 -4.51 23.95
CA SER A 30 -14.93 -4.85 23.65
C SER A 30 -15.28 -4.55 22.20
N ALA A 31 -14.75 -3.46 21.63
CA ALA A 31 -14.86 -3.16 20.21
C ALA A 31 -14.19 -4.25 19.34
N ALA A 32 -12.99 -4.71 19.74
CA ALA A 32 -12.26 -5.76 19.04
C ALA A 32 -13.03 -7.08 18.96
N VAL A 33 -13.68 -7.49 20.07
CA VAL A 33 -14.50 -8.70 20.13
C VAL A 33 -15.74 -8.58 19.23
N ALA A 34 -16.40 -7.42 19.20
CA ALA A 34 -17.59 -7.21 18.38
C ALA A 34 -17.32 -7.38 16.88
N TYR A 35 -16.11 -7.03 16.43
CA TYR A 35 -15.69 -7.10 15.03
C TYR A 35 -14.78 -8.31 14.72
N GLY A 36 -14.53 -9.21 15.69
CA GLY A 36 -13.67 -10.39 15.49
C GLY A 36 -12.19 -10.06 15.26
N ILE A 37 -11.75 -8.86 15.67
CA ILE A 37 -10.37 -8.39 15.52
C ILE A 37 -9.58 -8.79 16.77
N PRO A 38 -8.34 -9.30 16.65
CA PRO A 38 -7.49 -9.52 17.81
C PRO A 38 -7.23 -8.20 18.56
N ALA A 39 -7.50 -8.17 19.87
CA ALA A 39 -7.37 -6.96 20.68
C ALA A 39 -5.96 -6.33 20.62
N ARG A 40 -4.91 -7.14 20.49
CA ARG A 40 -3.53 -6.67 20.30
C ARG A 40 -3.37 -5.87 19.01
N THR A 41 -4.01 -6.31 17.93
CA THR A 41 -3.98 -5.63 16.63
C THR A 41 -4.67 -4.29 16.74
N LEU A 42 -5.88 -4.24 17.30
CA LEU A 42 -6.61 -2.99 17.49
C LEU A 42 -5.83 -1.99 18.38
N HIS A 43 -5.26 -2.43 19.50
CA HIS A 43 -4.43 -1.56 20.34
C HIS A 43 -3.20 -1.02 19.60
N TRP A 44 -2.57 -1.83 18.76
CA TRP A 44 -1.43 -1.39 17.97
C TRP A 44 -1.84 -0.32 16.95
N HIS A 45 -3.00 -0.45 16.30
CA HIS A 45 -3.54 0.61 15.43
C HIS A 45 -3.92 1.88 16.21
N LEU A 46 -4.57 1.76 17.37
CA LEU A 46 -4.92 2.91 18.20
C LEU A 46 -3.68 3.66 18.71
N LYS A 47 -2.59 2.96 19.02
CA LYS A 47 -1.35 3.55 19.51
C LYS A 47 -0.51 4.20 18.40
N ASN A 48 -0.42 3.55 17.23
CA ASN A 48 0.44 4.00 16.13
C ASN A 48 -0.29 4.85 15.09
N GLY A 49 -1.61 5.04 15.24
CA GLY A 49 -2.44 5.88 14.37
C GLY A 49 -3.11 5.12 13.22
N ASP A 50 -4.05 5.80 12.58
CA ASP A 50 -4.84 5.27 11.44
C ASP A 50 -4.01 5.14 10.16
N ASP A 51 -2.77 5.60 10.18
CA ASP A 51 -1.86 5.61 9.03
C ASP A 51 -1.31 4.23 8.66
N MET A 52 -1.60 3.20 9.46
CA MET A 52 -1.21 1.80 9.17
C MET A 52 -2.24 1.05 8.30
N SER A 53 -3.02 1.78 7.50
CA SER A 53 -3.88 1.18 6.48
C SER A 53 -2.99 0.41 5.48
N GLN A 54 -3.39 -0.80 5.07
CA GLN A 54 -2.57 -1.61 4.15
C GLN A 54 -2.31 -0.85 2.85
N SER A 55 -3.33 -0.10 2.41
CA SER A 55 -3.27 0.84 1.30
C SER A 55 -2.14 1.86 1.43
N LYS A 56 -2.01 2.57 2.56
CA LYS A 56 -0.92 3.55 2.77
C LYS A 56 0.44 2.89 2.94
N GLY A 57 0.50 1.75 3.65
CA GLY A 57 1.72 0.96 3.77
C GLY A 57 2.27 0.53 2.41
N HIS A 58 1.38 0.16 1.48
CA HIS A 58 1.75 -0.16 0.10
C HIS A 58 2.30 1.05 -0.65
N VAL A 59 1.66 2.21 -0.51
CA VAL A 59 2.14 3.46 -1.13
C VAL A 59 3.55 3.83 -0.64
N HIS A 60 3.84 3.67 0.65
CA HIS A 60 5.20 3.90 1.20
C HIS A 60 6.26 2.90 0.70
N GLN A 61 5.85 1.73 0.21
CA GLN A 61 6.75 0.73 -0.35
C GLN A 61 6.97 0.91 -1.87
N GLN A 62 6.22 1.79 -2.53
CA GLN A 62 6.41 2.05 -3.95
C GLN A 62 7.72 2.78 -4.20
N LEU A 63 8.46 2.31 -5.21
CA LEU A 63 9.69 2.95 -5.66
C LEU A 63 9.42 4.32 -6.30
N LEU A 64 8.27 4.46 -6.94
CA LEU A 64 7.87 5.66 -7.67
C LEU A 64 6.77 6.39 -6.92
N THR A 65 6.88 7.72 -6.93
CA THR A 65 5.76 8.60 -6.57
C THR A 65 4.71 8.58 -7.68
N PRO A 66 3.44 8.96 -7.41
CA PRO A 66 2.39 9.02 -8.43
C PRO A 66 2.76 9.89 -9.65
N ALA A 67 3.53 10.96 -9.43
CA ALA A 67 4.01 11.82 -10.50
C ALA A 67 5.07 11.14 -11.38
N GLN A 68 5.99 10.39 -10.77
CA GLN A 68 7.02 9.64 -11.49
C GLN A 68 6.41 8.45 -12.25
N GLU A 69 5.41 7.77 -11.66
CA GLU A 69 4.68 6.70 -12.33
C GLU A 69 3.97 7.22 -13.58
N LYS A 70 3.33 8.39 -13.51
CA LYS A 70 2.73 9.04 -14.68
C LYS A 70 3.77 9.33 -15.77
N ALA A 71 4.92 9.91 -15.40
CA ALA A 71 5.99 10.20 -16.35
C ALA A 71 6.53 8.92 -17.02
N LEU A 72 6.64 7.83 -16.26
CA LEU A 72 7.02 6.52 -16.78
C LEU A 72 5.98 5.97 -17.76
N LEU A 73 4.70 6.05 -17.45
CA LEU A 73 3.62 5.62 -18.33
C LEU A 73 3.64 6.39 -19.66
N ASP A 74 3.75 7.72 -19.60
CA ASP A 74 3.83 8.56 -20.79
C ASP A 74 5.02 8.18 -21.68
N TRP A 75 6.16 7.87 -21.06
CA TRP A 75 7.35 7.43 -21.77
C TRP A 75 7.23 6.01 -22.35
N ILE A 76 6.62 5.06 -21.63
CA ILE A 76 6.31 3.72 -22.16
C ILE A 76 5.37 3.81 -23.36
N ILE A 77 4.35 4.66 -23.31
CA ILE A 77 3.44 4.90 -24.44
C ILE A 77 4.23 5.43 -25.63
N HIS A 78 5.11 6.40 -25.41
CA HIS A 78 5.98 6.95 -26.45
C HIS A 78 6.87 5.87 -27.09
N LEU A 79 7.49 4.99 -26.29
CA LEU A 79 8.28 3.86 -26.79
C LEU A 79 7.45 2.89 -27.63
N GLY A 80 6.21 2.61 -27.21
CA GLY A 80 5.27 1.78 -27.96
C GLY A 80 4.96 2.37 -29.33
N LEU A 81 4.78 3.69 -29.43
CA LEU A 81 4.59 4.39 -30.71
C LEU A 81 5.82 4.30 -31.63
N LEU A 82 7.01 4.21 -31.05
CA LEU A 82 8.27 4.04 -31.77
C LEU A 82 8.62 2.56 -32.08
N ALA A 83 7.72 1.64 -31.75
CA ALA A 83 7.95 0.18 -31.84
C ALA A 83 9.25 -0.26 -31.14
N GLN A 84 9.64 0.44 -30.06
CA GLN A 84 10.79 0.07 -29.25
C GLN A 84 10.41 -1.06 -28.28
N PRO A 85 11.33 -1.99 -27.99
CA PRO A 85 11.08 -3.05 -27.02
C PRO A 85 10.93 -2.49 -25.61
N LEU A 86 9.91 -2.97 -24.88
CA LEU A 86 9.70 -2.68 -23.47
C LEU A 86 10.39 -3.76 -22.63
N ASP A 87 11.69 -3.60 -22.41
CA ASP A 87 12.48 -4.48 -21.55
C ASP A 87 13.09 -3.75 -20.35
N CYS A 88 13.68 -4.51 -19.43
CA CYS A 88 14.29 -3.95 -18.22
C CYS A 88 15.53 -3.08 -18.50
N TRP A 89 16.17 -3.26 -19.65
CA TRP A 89 17.33 -2.47 -20.08
C TRP A 89 16.92 -1.13 -20.66
N THR A 90 15.75 -1.07 -21.29
CA THR A 90 15.16 0.16 -21.79
C THR A 90 14.57 0.93 -20.62
N ILE A 91 13.71 0.29 -19.82
CA ILE A 91 12.94 0.96 -18.76
C ILE A 91 13.78 1.29 -17.51
N GLY A 92 14.71 0.42 -17.12
CA GLY A 92 15.49 0.59 -15.89
C GLY A 92 16.28 1.91 -15.80
N PRO A 93 17.00 2.33 -16.87
CA PRO A 93 17.68 3.62 -16.91
C PRO A 93 16.73 4.81 -16.71
N PHE A 94 15.58 4.84 -17.39
CA PHE A 94 14.61 5.93 -17.24
C PHE A 94 14.07 6.03 -15.80
N VAL A 95 13.78 4.88 -15.19
CA VAL A 95 13.33 4.80 -13.79
C VAL A 95 14.39 5.34 -12.84
N LYS A 96 15.66 4.95 -13.04
CA LYS A 96 16.78 5.49 -12.28
C LYS A 96 16.89 7.01 -12.42
N ASP A 97 16.67 7.54 -13.62
CA ASP A 97 16.77 8.98 -13.88
C ASP A 97 15.65 9.76 -13.16
N ILE A 98 14.43 9.22 -13.09
CA ILE A 98 13.30 9.91 -12.44
C ILE A 98 13.25 9.72 -10.92
N CYS A 99 13.71 8.57 -10.38
CA CYS A 99 13.61 8.26 -8.93
C CYS A 99 14.94 8.14 -8.19
N GLY A 100 16.07 8.24 -8.91
CA GLY A 100 17.42 8.19 -8.34
C GLY A 100 17.92 6.81 -7.93
N SER A 101 17.09 5.77 -8.07
CA SER A 101 17.41 4.39 -7.66
C SER A 101 17.09 3.39 -8.76
N PHE A 102 17.91 2.35 -8.91
CA PHE A 102 17.61 1.28 -9.85
C PHE A 102 16.47 0.40 -9.34
N PRO A 103 15.49 0.06 -10.20
CA PRO A 103 14.47 -0.91 -9.84
C PRO A 103 15.08 -2.30 -9.62
N GLY A 104 14.47 -3.09 -8.74
CA GLY A 104 14.91 -4.46 -8.48
C GLY A 104 14.77 -5.34 -9.73
N LYS A 105 15.53 -6.45 -9.77
CA LYS A 105 15.55 -7.38 -10.93
C LYS A 105 14.18 -7.96 -11.31
N ASN A 106 13.24 -7.99 -10.36
CA ASN A 106 11.90 -8.56 -10.51
C ASN A 106 10.82 -7.49 -10.81
N TRP A 107 11.22 -6.25 -11.14
CA TRP A 107 10.28 -5.13 -11.22
C TRP A 107 9.47 -5.08 -12.52
N LEU A 108 9.91 -5.78 -13.58
CA LEU A 108 9.26 -5.83 -14.90
C LEU A 108 8.96 -7.28 -15.34
N GLN A 109 8.77 -8.20 -14.40
CA GLN A 109 8.52 -9.62 -14.67
C GLN A 109 7.10 -9.90 -15.15
#